data_AF-A0A5Q4SL26-F1
#
_entry.id   AF-A0A5Q4SL26-F1
#
_cell.length_a   1.000
_cell.length_b   1.000
_cell.length_c   1.000
_cell.angle_alpha   90.00
_cell.angle_beta   90.00
_cell.angle_gamma   90.00
#
_symmetry.space_group_name_H-M   'P 1'
#
loop_
_entity.id
_entity.type
_entity.pdbx_description
1 polymer ?
#
loop_
_entity_poly.entity_id
_entity_poly.type
_entity_poly.pdbx_seq_one_letter_code
_entity_poly.pdbx_strand_id
1 'polypeptide(L)'
;MLRAGAPGASMTGALELPATSLRAWPPQPAPLRVVGGGREARRQMLGQMRGFWKEQNRVRRERIQAEVEAAQARQAEAHAYWDRHKATVKQQWATRTTGRGQTMVADIPEVAAQWHQDNGARSEDVSATADRKKGPYLWECPLGLGHEPWSATPKDRVLHGAGCPSCRQLIRLVDISTLAAQYCGPTPVSDMKYAAHERVPWTCRTWAVDPANGSWWPVEHHFEAVVKERALQADACRVCAGYVVDDTNSLHTWFPEIADELDDPDADACRLPTTRHNVPRRQAAGEESGGVYATFPWRCRRGHCWEATILNRVQGGGCPSCSLSGISKEQVRLVAELAGLIPLVPPGPTDPRLPDDLPDFSSHQLVVPPQHKPDHWRYKAVEVDAVFQLAVGTRIGVEYDGAFHHSIKRRDRRQYENEKGQVLVAAGLLDLLVHVRLGDLPPLETAQALAVPVPERSTAYQQACAAAAAIEARFPGSVPGLDAYLVGGHSRRQDQADAFIVALWGELRPPRRRPARTQPRRLRPLKETPPHNDSLLTPAGAPYRNPDRPKEILRDYSCACGNPRLFTAVQAQVTSGNTKSCRCLQRQAKRQWRAPPVPRGDSSGA
;
A
#
# COMPACT_ATOMS: atom_id res chain seq x y z
N MET A 1 6.72 -26.45 74.44
CA MET A 1 7.29 -25.09 74.32
C MET A 1 7.92 -24.94 72.94
N LEU A 2 7.42 -23.97 72.14
CA LEU A 2 8.04 -23.30 70.97
C LEU A 2 8.41 -24.19 69.76
N ARG A 3 8.04 -23.94 68.49
CA ARG A 3 7.27 -22.89 67.81
C ARG A 3 6.86 -23.45 66.44
N ALA A 4 5.63 -23.21 66.02
CA ALA A 4 5.15 -23.47 64.66
C ALA A 4 5.77 -22.48 63.67
N GLY A 5 6.18 -22.96 62.49
CA GLY A 5 6.62 -22.16 61.36
C GLY A 5 6.02 -22.71 60.08
N ALA A 6 4.98 -22.03 59.57
CA ALA A 6 4.38 -22.30 58.27
C ALA A 6 5.27 -21.76 57.13
N PRO A 7 5.11 -22.31 55.91
CA PRO A 7 5.12 -21.46 54.73
C PRO A 7 3.83 -21.72 53.94
N GLY A 8 2.78 -20.97 54.27
CA GLY A 8 1.69 -20.70 53.34
C GLY A 8 2.10 -19.54 52.44
N ALA A 9 2.80 -19.83 51.34
CA ALA A 9 3.01 -18.86 50.27
C ALA A 9 1.84 -18.97 49.29
N SER A 10 0.81 -18.16 49.52
CA SER A 10 -0.26 -17.92 48.55
C SER A 10 0.35 -17.28 47.30
N MET A 11 0.49 -18.04 46.21
CA MET A 11 0.78 -17.49 44.88
C MET A 11 -0.50 -16.93 44.25
N THR A 12 -1.13 -15.98 44.92
CA THR A 12 -2.22 -15.15 44.38
C THR A 12 -1.73 -13.71 44.36
N GLY A 13 -0.84 -13.43 43.41
CA GLY A 13 -0.29 -12.11 43.12
C GLY A 13 -0.36 -11.81 41.63
N ALA A 14 -1.37 -12.33 40.93
CA ALA A 14 -1.80 -11.74 39.69
C ALA A 14 -2.79 -10.63 40.06
N LEU A 15 -2.56 -9.41 39.57
CA LEU A 15 -3.59 -8.39 39.51
C LEU A 15 -4.75 -8.95 38.68
N GLU A 16 -5.69 -9.63 39.34
CA GLU A 16 -6.97 -9.99 38.75
C GLU A 16 -7.73 -8.69 38.49
N LEU A 17 -7.60 -8.18 37.26
CA LEU A 17 -8.58 -7.25 36.74
C LEU A 17 -9.92 -8.00 36.74
N PRO A 18 -10.98 -7.45 37.36
CA PRO A 18 -12.27 -8.13 37.43
C PRO A 18 -12.78 -8.43 36.01
N ALA A 19 -13.43 -9.59 35.85
CA ALA A 19 -13.98 -10.09 34.58
C ALA A 19 -14.94 -9.09 33.88
N THR A 20 -15.38 -8.04 34.58
CA THR A 20 -16.17 -6.91 34.07
C THR A 20 -15.40 -5.97 33.11
N SER A 21 -14.06 -6.03 33.06
CA SER A 21 -13.23 -5.21 32.13
C SER A 21 -13.10 -5.80 30.72
N LEU A 22 -13.53 -7.04 30.47
CA LEU A 22 -13.23 -7.78 29.24
C LEU A 22 -14.10 -7.39 28.03
N ARG A 23 -15.00 -6.42 28.22
CA ARG A 23 -15.89 -5.87 27.18
C ARG A 23 -15.65 -4.37 26.93
N ALA A 24 -14.59 -3.80 27.49
CA ALA A 24 -14.31 -2.38 27.41
C ALA A 24 -13.98 -1.92 25.98
N TRP A 25 -14.55 -0.78 25.58
CA TRP A 25 -14.17 -0.10 24.35
C TRP A 25 -12.72 0.39 24.45
N PRO A 26 -11.93 0.34 23.36
CA PRO A 26 -10.65 1.03 23.34
C PRO A 26 -10.88 2.54 23.57
N PRO A 27 -9.89 3.27 24.10
CA PRO A 27 -10.03 4.71 24.34
C PRO A 27 -10.43 5.43 23.05
N GLN A 28 -11.35 6.37 23.18
CA GLN A 28 -11.82 7.15 22.04
C GLN A 28 -10.65 7.91 21.41
N PRO A 29 -10.47 7.87 20.08
CA PRO A 29 -9.40 8.60 19.42
C PRO A 29 -9.62 10.12 19.51
N ALA A 30 -8.54 10.88 19.33
CA ALA A 30 -8.65 12.32 19.19
C ALA A 30 -9.52 12.69 17.96
N PRO A 31 -10.27 13.82 18.02
CA PRO A 31 -11.03 14.31 16.87
C PRO A 31 -10.15 14.45 15.63
N LEU A 32 -10.69 14.07 14.47
CA LEU A 32 -9.98 14.20 13.20
C LEU A 32 -9.87 15.68 12.81
N ARG A 33 -8.71 16.07 12.27
CA ARG A 33 -8.58 17.35 11.57
C ARG A 33 -9.16 17.19 10.17
N VAL A 34 -10.34 17.74 9.93
CA VAL A 34 -10.94 17.85 8.60
C VAL A 34 -10.41 19.12 7.94
N VAL A 35 -9.76 18.99 6.78
CA VAL A 35 -9.31 20.13 5.97
C VAL A 35 -10.03 20.05 4.64
N GLY A 36 -11.02 20.93 4.45
CA GLY A 36 -11.83 21.01 3.23
C GLY A 36 -12.96 19.98 3.14
N GLY A 37 -13.79 20.12 2.10
CA GLY A 37 -14.87 19.18 1.77
C GLY A 37 -14.51 18.23 0.62
N GLY A 38 -15.26 17.13 0.47
CA GLY A 38 -15.19 16.25 -0.71
C GLY A 38 -14.22 15.07 -0.63
N ARG A 39 -13.88 14.49 -1.80
CA ARG A 39 -13.20 13.19 -1.94
C ARG A 39 -11.84 13.12 -1.26
N GLU A 40 -11.01 14.16 -1.38
CA GLU A 40 -9.65 14.16 -0.81
C GLU A 40 -9.68 14.21 0.73
N ALA A 41 -10.62 14.97 1.32
CA ALA A 41 -10.86 14.98 2.75
C ALA A 41 -11.29 13.59 3.26
N ARG A 42 -12.25 12.93 2.58
CA ARG A 42 -12.66 11.55 2.92
C ARG A 42 -11.51 10.56 2.85
N ARG A 43 -10.63 10.65 1.85
CA ARG A 43 -9.41 9.81 1.77
C ARG A 43 -8.46 10.03 2.96
N GLN A 44 -8.28 11.28 3.38
CA GLN A 44 -7.44 11.60 4.52
C GLN A 44 -8.03 11.03 5.82
N MET A 45 -9.33 11.19 6.03
CA MET A 45 -10.04 10.64 7.18
C MET A 45 -9.99 9.11 7.21
N LEU A 46 -10.24 8.45 6.07
CA LEU A 46 -10.11 6.99 5.91
C LEU A 46 -8.68 6.51 6.24
N GLY A 47 -7.67 7.28 5.84
CA GLY A 47 -6.27 7.02 6.18
C GLY A 47 -6.01 7.07 7.69
N GLN A 48 -6.55 8.08 8.38
CA GLN A 48 -6.45 8.21 9.84
C GLN A 48 -7.19 7.08 10.57
N MET A 49 -8.41 6.75 10.13
CA MET A 49 -9.18 5.63 10.68
C MET A 49 -8.43 4.31 10.59
N ARG A 50 -7.88 4.00 9.41
CA ARG A 50 -7.08 2.78 9.21
C ARG A 50 -5.78 2.78 10.00
N GLY A 51 -5.17 3.96 10.20
CA GLY A 51 -4.01 4.11 11.08
C GLY A 51 -4.35 3.69 12.51
N PHE A 52 -5.46 4.20 13.04
CA PHE A 52 -5.99 3.81 14.35
C PHE A 52 -6.30 2.30 14.42
N TRP A 53 -7.01 1.74 13.43
CA TRP A 53 -7.30 0.31 13.38
C TRP A 53 -6.05 -0.56 13.36
N LYS A 54 -5.02 -0.19 12.59
CA LYS A 54 -3.74 -0.91 12.54
C LYS A 54 -3.07 -0.91 13.90
N GLU A 55 -3.09 0.22 14.61
CA GLU A 55 -2.50 0.33 15.94
C GLU A 55 -3.25 -0.51 16.97
N GLN A 56 -4.59 -0.46 16.99
CA GLN A 56 -5.41 -1.31 17.86
C GLN A 56 -5.18 -2.80 17.59
N ASN A 57 -5.11 -3.18 16.32
CA ASN A 57 -4.77 -4.55 15.93
C ASN A 57 -3.36 -4.95 16.36
N ARG A 58 -2.38 -4.03 16.33
CA ARG A 58 -1.01 -4.30 16.82
C ARG A 58 -1.01 -4.58 18.33
N VAL A 59 -1.60 -3.69 19.13
CA VAL A 59 -1.69 -3.84 20.59
C VAL A 59 -2.39 -5.15 20.99
N ARG A 60 -3.49 -5.51 20.32
CA ARG A 60 -4.19 -6.77 20.58
C ARG A 60 -3.33 -7.99 20.28
N ARG A 61 -2.57 -7.97 19.18
CA ARG A 61 -1.67 -9.07 18.81
C ARG A 61 -0.58 -9.28 19.84
N GLU A 62 0.06 -8.20 20.27
CA GLU A 62 1.08 -8.22 21.31
C GLU A 62 0.51 -8.80 22.61
N ARG A 63 -0.71 -8.41 23.00
CA ARG A 63 -1.38 -8.95 24.19
C ARG A 63 -1.77 -10.42 24.06
N ILE A 64 -2.34 -10.85 22.93
CA ILE A 64 -2.68 -12.26 22.69
C ILE A 64 -1.42 -13.12 22.76
N GLN A 65 -0.31 -12.67 22.14
CA GLN A 65 0.96 -13.38 22.16
C GLN A 65 1.46 -13.56 23.60
N ALA A 66 1.45 -12.50 24.41
CA ALA A 66 1.85 -12.57 25.81
C ALA A 66 0.95 -13.50 26.66
N GLU A 67 -0.37 -13.46 26.44
CA GLU A 67 -1.33 -14.35 27.11
C GLU A 67 -1.09 -15.83 26.73
N VAL A 68 -0.82 -16.10 25.45
CA VAL A 68 -0.50 -17.44 24.95
C VAL A 68 0.82 -17.94 25.53
N GLU A 69 1.86 -17.11 25.54
CA GLU A 69 3.15 -17.45 26.15
C GLU A 69 3.02 -17.77 27.64
N ALA A 70 2.25 -16.98 28.39
CA ALA A 70 1.98 -17.23 29.80
C ALA A 70 1.21 -18.55 30.02
N ALA A 71 0.21 -18.84 29.18
CA ALA A 71 -0.53 -20.10 29.25
C ALA A 71 0.35 -21.31 28.87
N GLN A 72 1.24 -21.15 27.89
CA GLN A 72 2.22 -22.17 27.50
C GLN A 72 3.26 -22.42 28.59
N ALA A 73 3.70 -21.38 29.30
CA ALA A 73 4.60 -21.53 30.44
C ALA A 73 3.96 -22.37 31.57
N ARG A 74 2.70 -22.06 31.94
CA ARG A 74 1.93 -22.88 32.91
C ARG A 74 1.78 -24.34 32.44
N GLN A 75 1.52 -24.53 31.15
CA GLN A 75 1.42 -25.87 30.55
C GLN A 75 2.74 -26.64 30.64
N ALA A 76 3.87 -25.96 30.40
CA ALA A 76 5.20 -26.54 30.49
C ALA A 76 5.58 -26.89 31.93
N GLU A 77 5.23 -26.05 32.91
CA GLU A 77 5.43 -26.35 34.34
C GLU A 77 4.68 -27.61 34.77
N ALA A 78 3.41 -27.73 34.36
CA ALA A 78 2.62 -28.93 34.63
C ALA A 78 3.20 -30.17 33.94
N HIS A 79 3.64 -30.07 32.69
CA HIS A 79 4.33 -31.16 31.99
C HIS A 79 5.61 -31.58 32.72
N ALA A 80 6.45 -30.61 33.11
CA ALA A 80 7.68 -30.88 33.84
C ALA A 80 7.43 -31.56 35.19
N TYR A 81 6.36 -31.18 35.90
CA TYR A 81 5.93 -31.89 37.11
C TYR A 81 5.61 -33.36 36.81
N TRP A 82 4.79 -33.62 35.79
CA TRP A 82 4.38 -34.99 35.44
C TRP A 82 5.54 -35.84 34.91
N ASP A 83 6.52 -35.23 34.24
CA ASP A 83 7.74 -35.92 33.80
C ASP A 83 8.61 -36.34 34.99
N ARG A 84 8.80 -35.43 35.97
CA ARG A 84 9.49 -35.78 37.23
C ARG A 84 8.75 -36.87 38.00
N HIS A 85 7.44 -36.71 38.17
CA HIS A 85 6.59 -37.70 38.82
C HIS A 85 6.71 -39.08 38.16
N LYS A 86 6.63 -39.13 36.82
CA LYS A 86 6.80 -40.37 36.04
C LYS A 86 8.18 -41.00 36.25
N ALA A 87 9.25 -40.21 36.30
CA ALA A 87 10.60 -40.71 36.57
C ALA A 87 10.68 -41.33 37.98
N THR A 88 10.16 -40.63 39.00
CA THR A 88 10.13 -41.11 40.39
C THR A 88 9.31 -42.39 40.53
N VAL A 89 8.12 -42.46 39.95
CA VAL A 89 7.26 -43.67 39.98
C VAL A 89 7.95 -44.87 39.34
N LYS A 90 8.61 -44.66 38.19
CA LYS A 90 9.38 -45.73 37.53
C LYS A 90 10.56 -46.20 38.37
N GLN A 91 11.27 -45.28 39.03
CA GLN A 91 12.36 -45.61 39.93
C GLN A 91 11.85 -46.43 41.12
N GLN A 92 10.81 -45.95 41.82
CA GLN A 92 10.17 -46.66 42.94
C GLN A 92 9.70 -48.06 42.53
N TRP A 93 9.09 -48.17 41.35
CA TRP A 93 8.71 -49.46 40.80
C TRP A 93 9.93 -50.37 40.57
N ALA A 94 11.03 -49.86 40.02
CA ALA A 94 12.22 -50.65 39.75
C ALA A 94 12.94 -51.11 41.04
N THR A 95 12.94 -50.29 42.09
CA THR A 95 13.65 -50.54 43.35
C THR A 95 12.78 -51.17 44.44
N ARG A 96 11.54 -51.56 44.11
CA ARG A 96 10.60 -52.14 45.08
C ARG A 96 11.13 -53.46 45.65
N THR A 97 10.87 -53.69 46.94
CA THR A 97 11.24 -54.92 47.66
C THR A 97 10.20 -56.04 47.52
N THR A 98 8.95 -55.70 47.20
CA THR A 98 7.85 -56.66 47.03
C THR A 98 7.77 -57.21 45.60
N GLY A 99 7.38 -58.48 45.47
CA GLY A 99 7.19 -59.12 44.16
C GLY A 99 6.08 -58.45 43.34
N ARG A 100 6.11 -58.57 42.00
CA ARG A 100 5.18 -57.88 41.07
C ARG A 100 3.68 -58.06 41.41
N GLY A 101 3.30 -59.21 41.96
CA GLY A 101 1.92 -59.53 42.36
C GLY A 101 1.57 -59.21 43.82
N GLN A 102 2.54 -58.74 44.61
CA GLN A 102 2.41 -58.41 46.03
C GLN A 102 2.53 -56.91 46.31
N THR A 103 3.07 -56.13 45.36
CA THR A 103 3.12 -54.66 45.46
C THR A 103 1.70 -54.06 45.36
N MET A 104 1.34 -53.27 46.37
CA MET A 104 0.09 -52.53 46.45
C MET A 104 0.28 -51.07 46.01
N VAL A 105 -0.81 -50.33 45.78
CA VAL A 105 -0.73 -48.92 45.39
C VAL A 105 -0.06 -48.08 46.49
N ALA A 106 -0.34 -48.39 47.76
CA ALA A 106 0.29 -47.73 48.92
C ALA A 106 1.83 -47.86 48.96
N ASP A 107 2.41 -48.90 48.34
CA ASP A 107 3.86 -49.11 48.28
C ASP A 107 4.58 -48.14 47.31
N ILE A 108 3.82 -47.37 46.51
CA ILE A 108 4.33 -46.36 45.58
C ILE A 108 3.81 -44.99 46.05
N PRO A 109 4.51 -44.29 46.97
CA PRO A 109 3.98 -43.11 47.67
C PRO A 109 3.47 -42.00 46.75
N GLU A 110 4.19 -41.76 45.64
CA GLU A 110 3.83 -40.76 44.63
C GLU A 110 2.47 -41.02 43.98
N VAL A 111 2.13 -42.30 43.76
CA VAL A 111 0.85 -42.70 43.18
C VAL A 111 -0.23 -42.75 44.28
N ALA A 112 0.11 -43.26 45.47
CA ALA A 112 -0.81 -43.32 46.61
C ALA A 112 -1.31 -41.93 47.06
N ALA A 113 -0.46 -40.90 46.99
CA ALA A 113 -0.82 -39.52 47.32
C ALA A 113 -1.91 -38.91 46.41
N GLN A 114 -2.23 -39.58 45.29
CA GLN A 114 -3.25 -39.14 44.33
C GLN A 114 -4.51 -40.00 44.41
N TRP A 115 -4.60 -40.92 45.37
CA TRP A 115 -5.75 -41.78 45.56
C TRP A 115 -6.95 -40.96 46.03
N HIS A 116 -8.05 -40.98 45.28
CA HIS A 116 -9.26 -40.25 45.66
C HIS A 116 -10.00 -40.96 46.81
N GLN A 117 -10.60 -40.18 47.72
CA GLN A 117 -11.33 -40.70 48.88
C GLN A 117 -12.60 -41.49 48.51
N ASP A 118 -13.25 -41.17 47.38
CA ASP A 118 -14.47 -41.85 46.93
C ASP A 118 -14.23 -43.24 46.32
N ASN A 119 -12.97 -43.71 46.31
CA ASN A 119 -12.69 -45.09 45.96
C ASN A 119 -13.23 -46.00 47.07
N GLY A 120 -14.10 -46.95 46.71
CA GLY A 120 -14.64 -47.96 47.65
C GLY A 120 -13.62 -48.98 48.18
N ALA A 121 -12.34 -48.84 47.83
CA ALA A 121 -11.23 -49.65 48.32
C ALA A 121 -10.08 -48.75 48.76
N ARG A 122 -9.33 -49.17 49.78
CA ARG A 122 -8.13 -48.44 50.23
C ARG A 122 -6.93 -48.75 49.34
N SER A 123 -5.98 -47.82 49.26
CA SER A 123 -4.79 -47.99 48.42
C SER A 123 -3.87 -49.11 48.89
N GLU A 124 -3.96 -49.53 50.16
CA GLU A 124 -3.23 -50.66 50.72
C GLU A 124 -3.77 -52.02 50.25
N ASP A 125 -5.05 -52.08 49.83
CA ASP A 125 -5.74 -53.32 49.46
C ASP A 125 -5.76 -53.56 47.94
N VAL A 126 -5.24 -52.61 47.15
CA VAL A 126 -5.29 -52.64 45.69
C VAL A 126 -3.90 -52.89 45.12
N SER A 127 -3.77 -53.94 44.31
CA SER A 127 -2.50 -54.25 43.62
C SER A 127 -2.09 -53.12 42.67
N ALA A 128 -0.80 -52.74 42.71
CA ALA A 128 -0.18 -51.77 41.81
C ALA A 128 -0.26 -52.16 40.32
N THR A 129 -0.55 -53.43 40.00
CA THR A 129 -0.69 -53.94 38.63
C THR A 129 -2.13 -54.28 38.25
N ALA A 130 -3.11 -53.90 39.08
CA ALA A 130 -4.52 -54.12 38.80
C ALA A 130 -4.92 -53.49 37.45
N ASP A 131 -5.60 -54.29 36.63
CA ASP A 131 -6.07 -53.93 35.29
C ASP A 131 -7.61 -53.78 35.29
N ARG A 132 -8.18 -53.38 34.14
CA ARG A 132 -9.59 -53.02 33.90
C ARG A 132 -10.65 -54.01 34.42
N LYS A 133 -10.28 -55.27 34.71
CA LYS A 133 -11.19 -56.30 35.26
C LYS A 133 -11.64 -56.03 36.70
N LYS A 134 -10.99 -55.12 37.44
CA LYS A 134 -11.36 -54.73 38.83
C LYS A 134 -11.93 -53.30 38.96
N GLY A 135 -12.28 -52.66 37.83
CA GLY A 135 -12.86 -51.31 37.79
C GLY A 135 -11.80 -50.20 37.72
N PRO A 136 -12.11 -49.06 37.07
CA PRO A 136 -11.24 -47.88 37.14
C PRO A 136 -11.35 -47.24 38.53
N TYR A 137 -10.21 -46.81 39.07
CA TYR A 137 -10.17 -46.05 40.32
C TYR A 137 -10.09 -44.55 40.00
N LEU A 138 -10.64 -43.73 40.89
CA LEU A 138 -10.60 -42.28 40.81
C LEU A 138 -9.29 -41.75 41.40
N TRP A 139 -8.72 -40.76 40.74
CA TRP A 139 -7.47 -40.12 41.11
C TRP A 139 -7.64 -38.61 41.17
N GLU A 140 -6.97 -37.98 42.13
CA GLU A 140 -6.98 -36.54 42.33
C GLU A 140 -5.69 -35.89 41.84
N CYS A 141 -5.80 -34.66 41.33
CA CYS A 141 -4.66 -33.96 40.74
C CYS A 141 -3.85 -33.29 41.86
N PRO A 142 -2.57 -33.62 42.04
CA PRO A 142 -1.77 -33.07 43.14
C PRO A 142 -1.34 -31.62 42.92
N LEU A 143 -1.62 -31.02 41.75
CA LEU A 143 -1.21 -29.66 41.40
C LEU A 143 -2.16 -28.57 41.91
N GLY A 144 -3.27 -28.92 42.58
CA GLY A 144 -4.21 -27.92 43.13
C GLY A 144 -4.89 -27.04 42.08
N LEU A 145 -4.96 -27.50 40.82
CA LEU A 145 -5.52 -26.75 39.69
C LEU A 145 -7.06 -26.87 39.58
N GLY A 146 -7.72 -27.47 40.57
CA GLY A 146 -9.17 -27.66 40.57
C GLY A 146 -9.68 -28.61 39.46
N HIS A 147 -8.84 -29.54 38.98
CA HIS A 147 -9.29 -30.54 38.02
C HIS A 147 -10.21 -31.55 38.68
N GLU A 148 -11.30 -31.87 37.99
CA GLU A 148 -12.17 -32.99 38.35
C GLU A 148 -11.36 -34.29 38.51
N PRO A 149 -11.70 -35.14 39.51
CA PRO A 149 -11.10 -36.46 39.66
C PRO A 149 -11.23 -37.26 38.37
N TRP A 150 -10.18 -37.99 37.98
CA TRP A 150 -10.19 -38.78 36.74
C TRP A 150 -10.08 -40.27 37.01
N SER A 151 -10.68 -41.07 36.13
CA SER A 151 -10.63 -42.53 36.21
C SER A 151 -9.39 -43.08 35.48
N ALA A 152 -8.61 -43.94 36.14
CA ALA A 152 -7.50 -44.68 35.53
C ALA A 152 -7.19 -46.00 36.28
N THR A 153 -6.48 -46.92 35.62
CA THR A 153 -6.04 -48.16 36.28
C THR A 153 -4.72 -47.96 37.06
N PRO A 154 -4.51 -48.66 38.19
CA PRO A 154 -3.23 -48.66 38.90
C PRO A 154 -2.05 -49.03 38.01
N LYS A 155 -2.25 -50.03 37.12
CA LYS A 155 -1.27 -50.44 36.12
C LYS A 155 -0.79 -49.28 35.24
N ASP A 156 -1.71 -48.46 34.71
CA ASP A 156 -1.35 -47.32 33.86
C ASP A 156 -0.59 -46.23 34.63
N ARG A 157 -0.96 -46.03 35.89
CA ARG A 157 -0.34 -45.05 36.78
C ARG A 157 1.08 -45.48 37.17
N VAL A 158 1.27 -46.74 37.56
CA VAL A 158 2.53 -47.27 38.09
C VAL A 158 3.50 -47.70 36.99
N LEU A 159 3.05 -48.46 35.99
CA LEU A 159 3.95 -48.98 34.95
C LEU A 159 4.24 -47.95 33.85
N HIS A 160 3.23 -47.16 33.48
CA HIS A 160 3.35 -46.17 32.40
C HIS A 160 3.61 -44.75 32.91
N GLY A 161 3.40 -44.48 34.20
CA GLY A 161 3.56 -43.14 34.79
C GLY A 161 2.54 -42.15 34.23
N ALA A 162 1.33 -42.62 33.90
CA ALA A 162 0.33 -41.79 33.22
C ALA A 162 -0.20 -40.70 34.16
N GLY A 163 0.16 -39.43 33.91
CA GLY A 163 -0.36 -38.29 34.68
C GLY A 163 -1.81 -37.89 34.41
N CYS A 164 -2.28 -36.84 35.12
CA CYS A 164 -3.62 -36.27 34.98
C CYS A 164 -3.91 -35.83 33.52
N PRO A 165 -5.03 -36.24 32.92
CA PRO A 165 -5.36 -35.89 31.53
C PRO A 165 -5.62 -34.39 31.35
N SER A 166 -6.24 -33.72 32.32
CA SER A 166 -6.50 -32.27 32.27
C SER A 166 -5.20 -31.46 32.28
N CYS A 167 -4.21 -31.87 33.09
CA CYS A 167 -2.87 -31.28 33.06
C CYS A 167 -2.16 -31.39 31.71
N ARG A 168 -2.51 -32.36 30.85
CA ARG A 168 -1.90 -32.50 29.52
C ARG A 168 -2.48 -31.51 28.50
N GLN A 169 -3.69 -30.99 28.74
CA GLN A 169 -4.41 -30.07 27.87
C GLN A 169 -5.02 -28.94 28.71
N LEU A 170 -4.15 -28.20 29.40
CA LEU A 170 -4.53 -27.13 30.31
C LEU A 170 -5.08 -25.91 29.58
N ILE A 171 -4.48 -25.58 28.42
CA ILE A 171 -4.76 -24.30 27.77
C ILE A 171 -6.12 -24.33 27.08
N ARG A 172 -7.04 -23.50 27.57
CA ARG A 172 -8.36 -23.22 27.03
C ARG A 172 -8.43 -21.79 26.50
N LEU A 173 -9.50 -21.48 25.76
CA LEU A 173 -9.67 -20.14 25.20
C LEU A 173 -9.87 -19.09 26.30
N VAL A 174 -10.50 -19.47 27.42
CA VAL A 174 -10.66 -18.62 28.61
C VAL A 174 -9.31 -18.13 29.17
N ASP A 175 -8.22 -18.89 28.99
CA ASP A 175 -6.87 -18.48 29.41
C ASP A 175 -6.30 -17.34 28.55
N ILE A 176 -6.87 -17.11 27.36
CA ILE A 176 -6.48 -16.04 26.44
C ILE A 176 -7.55 -14.95 26.51
N SER A 177 -7.51 -14.16 27.59
CA SER A 177 -8.55 -13.20 27.95
C SER A 177 -8.97 -12.27 26.82
N THR A 178 -8.01 -11.86 25.97
CA THR A 178 -8.25 -10.97 24.83
C THR A 178 -9.07 -11.64 23.73
N LEU A 179 -8.90 -12.94 23.52
CA LEU A 179 -9.69 -13.71 22.55
C LEU A 179 -11.01 -14.16 23.14
N ALA A 180 -11.03 -14.59 24.41
CA ALA A 180 -12.27 -14.95 25.11
C ALA A 180 -13.29 -13.80 25.07
N ALA A 181 -12.83 -12.56 25.24
CA ALA A 181 -13.64 -11.34 25.11
C ALA A 181 -14.28 -11.14 23.73
N GLN A 182 -13.64 -11.63 22.66
CA GLN A 182 -14.07 -11.45 21.27
C GLN A 182 -14.83 -12.66 20.72
N TYR A 183 -14.83 -13.78 21.45
CA TYR A 183 -15.41 -15.04 21.00
C TYR A 183 -16.95 -15.00 21.09
N CYS A 184 -17.62 -15.41 20.02
CA CYS A 184 -19.09 -15.49 19.97
C CYS A 184 -19.59 -16.87 19.50
N GLY A 185 -18.74 -17.89 19.54
CA GLY A 185 -19.11 -19.24 19.14
C GLY A 185 -20.02 -19.97 20.15
N PRO A 186 -20.57 -21.13 19.76
CA PRO A 186 -21.56 -21.85 20.54
C PRO A 186 -20.98 -22.61 21.75
N THR A 187 -19.69 -22.93 21.73
CA THR A 187 -19.01 -23.68 22.79
C THR A 187 -18.54 -22.72 23.88
N PRO A 188 -18.79 -22.99 25.17
CA PRO A 188 -18.28 -22.17 26.26
C PRO A 188 -16.76 -21.96 26.17
N VAL A 189 -16.29 -20.73 26.46
CA VAL A 189 -14.85 -20.39 26.37
C VAL A 189 -13.97 -21.22 27.31
N SER A 190 -14.54 -21.76 28.39
CA SER A 190 -13.89 -22.69 29.32
C SER A 190 -13.58 -24.04 28.68
N ASP A 191 -14.41 -24.50 27.75
CA ASP A 191 -14.28 -25.81 27.11
C ASP A 191 -13.52 -25.73 25.79
N MET A 192 -13.60 -24.57 25.12
CA MET A 192 -12.96 -24.30 23.84
C MET A 192 -11.44 -24.39 23.94
N LYS A 193 -10.82 -25.21 23.07
CA LYS A 193 -9.35 -25.28 22.96
C LYS A 193 -8.84 -24.05 22.23
N TYR A 194 -7.81 -23.40 22.76
CA TYR A 194 -7.24 -22.20 22.14
C TYR A 194 -6.61 -22.45 20.75
N ALA A 195 -6.23 -23.70 20.44
CA ALA A 195 -5.68 -24.12 19.14
C ALA A 195 -6.69 -24.93 18.29
N ALA A 196 -8.00 -24.77 18.53
CA ALA A 196 -9.03 -25.46 17.77
C ALA A 196 -9.04 -25.02 16.30
N HIS A 197 -9.31 -25.98 15.40
CA HIS A 197 -9.47 -25.74 13.96
C HIS A 197 -10.90 -25.29 13.59
N GLU A 198 -11.75 -25.04 14.60
CA GLU A 198 -13.12 -24.60 14.42
C GLU A 198 -13.17 -23.16 13.92
N ARG A 199 -14.02 -22.91 12.93
CA ARG A 199 -14.36 -21.57 12.44
C ARG A 199 -15.60 -21.09 13.18
N VAL A 200 -15.50 -19.94 13.82
CA VAL A 200 -16.52 -19.38 14.70
C VAL A 200 -16.69 -17.87 14.45
N PRO A 201 -17.84 -17.29 14.84
CA PRO A 201 -18.04 -15.85 14.83
C PRO A 201 -17.24 -15.15 15.93
N TRP A 202 -16.72 -13.98 15.59
CA TRP A 202 -15.98 -13.07 16.46
C TRP A 202 -16.55 -11.66 16.39
N THR A 203 -16.50 -10.97 17.52
CA THR A 203 -16.86 -9.56 17.62
C THR A 203 -15.67 -8.73 18.08
N CYS A 204 -15.41 -7.64 17.37
CA CYS A 204 -14.35 -6.69 17.69
C CYS A 204 -14.92 -5.28 17.88
N ARG A 205 -14.89 -4.79 19.12
CA ARG A 205 -15.24 -3.41 19.48
C ARG A 205 -14.13 -2.44 19.09
N THR A 206 -14.44 -1.40 18.32
CA THR A 206 -13.48 -0.36 17.94
C THR A 206 -14.18 0.97 17.64
N TRP A 207 -13.51 1.91 17.00
CA TRP A 207 -14.09 3.18 16.57
C TRP A 207 -14.02 3.27 15.05
N ALA A 208 -15.11 3.71 14.43
CA ALA A 208 -15.17 4.06 13.01
C ALA A 208 -15.41 5.56 12.86
N VAL A 209 -15.16 6.07 11.66
CA VAL A 209 -15.29 7.48 11.33
C VAL A 209 -16.49 7.64 10.41
N ASP A 210 -17.37 8.58 10.74
CA ASP A 210 -18.42 9.03 9.83
C ASP A 210 -17.79 9.87 8.69
N PRO A 211 -17.89 9.43 7.43
CA PRO A 211 -17.29 10.12 6.29
C PRO A 211 -17.96 11.47 5.96
N ALA A 212 -19.17 11.74 6.46
CA ALA A 212 -19.89 12.99 6.22
C ALA A 212 -19.40 14.13 7.11
N ASN A 213 -19.16 13.85 8.40
CA ASN A 213 -18.80 14.88 9.38
C ASN A 213 -17.45 14.65 10.08
N GLY A 214 -16.80 13.50 9.87
CA GLY A 214 -15.49 13.18 10.44
C GLY A 214 -15.50 12.77 11.93
N SER A 215 -16.68 12.56 12.51
CA SER A 215 -16.82 12.17 13.93
C SER A 215 -16.52 10.69 14.12
N TRP A 216 -15.92 10.37 15.26
CA TRP A 216 -15.72 8.99 15.68
C TRP A 216 -16.98 8.44 16.36
N TRP A 217 -17.36 7.21 16.03
CA TRP A 217 -18.44 6.49 16.68
C TRP A 217 -18.03 5.04 17.02
N PRO A 218 -18.55 4.46 18.11
CA PRO A 218 -18.17 3.13 18.56
C PRO A 218 -18.84 2.04 17.71
N VAL A 219 -18.06 1.11 17.15
CA VAL A 219 -18.55 0.05 16.25
C VAL A 219 -18.15 -1.36 16.69
N GLU A 220 -19.05 -2.32 16.48
CA GLU A 220 -18.79 -3.75 16.63
C GLU A 220 -18.59 -4.41 15.26
N HIS A 221 -17.34 -4.75 14.93
CA HIS A 221 -17.03 -5.51 13.73
C HIS A 221 -17.27 -6.99 13.96
N HIS A 222 -18.11 -7.60 13.12
CA HIS A 222 -18.45 -9.02 13.16
C HIS A 222 -17.74 -9.77 12.03
N PHE A 223 -17.08 -10.89 12.34
CA PHE A 223 -16.38 -11.68 11.32
C PHE A 223 -16.16 -13.14 11.73
N GLU A 224 -16.07 -14.01 10.73
CA GLU A 224 -15.73 -15.44 10.91
C GLU A 224 -14.22 -15.68 10.80
N ALA A 225 -13.66 -16.42 11.76
CA ALA A 225 -12.24 -16.83 11.74
C ALA A 225 -12.01 -18.14 12.52
N VAL A 226 -10.91 -18.81 12.21
CA VAL A 226 -10.52 -20.05 12.91
C VAL A 226 -9.84 -19.72 14.24
N VAL A 227 -10.21 -20.42 15.31
CA VAL A 227 -9.68 -20.18 16.67
C VAL A 227 -8.14 -20.26 16.71
N LYS A 228 -7.55 -21.30 16.10
CA LYS A 228 -6.09 -21.47 16.02
C LYS A 228 -5.37 -20.33 15.31
N GLU A 229 -5.92 -19.81 14.22
CA GLU A 229 -5.31 -18.70 13.46
C GLU A 229 -5.29 -17.44 14.34
N ARG A 230 -6.39 -17.18 15.05
CA ARG A 230 -6.53 -16.07 15.99
C ARG A 230 -5.59 -16.17 17.19
N ALA A 231 -5.39 -17.37 17.73
CA ALA A 231 -4.57 -17.59 18.92
C ALA A 231 -3.08 -17.72 18.63
N LEU A 232 -2.68 -18.51 17.62
CA LEU A 232 -1.27 -18.83 17.36
C LEU A 232 -0.61 -17.93 16.31
N GLN A 233 -1.38 -17.40 15.37
CA GLN A 233 -0.87 -16.45 14.36
C GLN A 233 -1.18 -15.00 14.73
N ALA A 234 -1.93 -14.80 15.82
CA ALA A 234 -2.44 -13.52 16.26
C ALA A 234 -3.17 -12.79 15.12
N ASP A 235 -3.99 -13.50 14.34
CA ASP A 235 -4.76 -12.84 13.29
C ASP A 235 -5.68 -11.78 13.88
N ALA A 236 -5.59 -10.55 13.39
CA ALA A 236 -6.31 -9.41 13.96
C ALA A 236 -7.77 -9.34 13.46
N CYS A 237 -8.51 -8.29 13.85
CA CYS A 237 -9.87 -8.09 13.34
C CYS A 237 -9.87 -8.00 11.82
N ARG A 238 -10.66 -8.87 11.17
CA ARG A 238 -10.65 -9.03 9.70
C ARG A 238 -11.29 -7.85 8.98
N VAL A 239 -12.24 -7.15 9.59
CA VAL A 239 -12.79 -5.89 9.09
C VAL A 239 -11.76 -4.76 9.18
N CYS A 240 -11.15 -4.56 10.36
CA CYS A 240 -10.10 -3.55 10.56
C CYS A 240 -8.90 -3.73 9.63
N ALA A 241 -8.58 -4.99 9.29
CA ALA A 241 -7.52 -5.35 8.35
C ALA A 241 -7.93 -5.22 6.87
N GLY A 242 -9.21 -4.96 6.58
CA GLY A 242 -9.74 -4.82 5.22
C GLY A 242 -9.97 -6.14 4.49
N TYR A 243 -10.01 -7.26 5.20
CA TYR A 243 -10.32 -8.59 4.63
C TYR A 243 -11.81 -8.92 4.62
N VAL A 244 -12.60 -8.21 5.43
CA VAL A 244 -14.06 -8.28 5.45
C VAL A 244 -14.56 -6.86 5.24
N VAL A 245 -15.52 -6.71 4.32
CA VAL A 245 -16.12 -5.42 4.00
C VAL A 245 -17.45 -5.29 4.73
N ASP A 246 -17.65 -4.16 5.38
CA ASP A 246 -18.92 -3.77 6.01
C ASP A 246 -19.18 -2.27 5.83
N ASP A 247 -20.21 -1.77 6.50
CA ASP A 247 -20.64 -0.38 6.45
C ASP A 247 -19.59 0.62 6.98
N THR A 248 -18.51 0.17 7.62
CA THR A 248 -17.44 1.04 8.10
C THR A 248 -16.33 1.25 7.08
N ASN A 249 -16.18 0.37 6.10
CA ASN A 249 -15.02 0.36 5.20
C ASN A 249 -15.34 0.15 3.71
N SER A 250 -16.62 0.05 3.36
CA SER A 250 -17.09 -0.15 1.99
C SER A 250 -16.83 1.05 1.07
N LEU A 251 -16.83 0.78 -0.23
CA LEU A 251 -16.73 1.80 -1.29
C LEU A 251 -17.91 2.77 -1.21
N HIS A 252 -19.12 2.26 -1.03
CA HIS A 252 -20.32 3.07 -0.92
C HIS A 252 -20.25 4.03 0.28
N THR A 253 -19.84 3.55 1.46
CA THR A 253 -19.70 4.38 2.67
C THR A 253 -18.76 5.56 2.42
N TRP A 254 -17.57 5.30 1.88
CA TRP A 254 -16.51 6.31 1.83
C TRP A 254 -16.49 7.15 0.56
N PHE A 255 -16.99 6.61 -0.56
CA PHE A 255 -16.95 7.25 -1.88
C PHE A 255 -18.24 6.96 -2.66
N PRO A 256 -19.40 7.44 -2.19
CA PRO A 256 -20.68 7.22 -2.88
C PRO A 256 -20.63 7.72 -4.33
N GLU A 257 -19.94 8.83 -4.60
CA GLU A 257 -19.81 9.34 -5.96
C GLU A 257 -18.99 8.44 -6.90
N ILE A 258 -18.16 7.55 -6.34
CA ILE A 258 -17.46 6.51 -7.12
C ILE A 258 -18.35 5.28 -7.25
N ALA A 259 -19.07 4.91 -6.20
CA ALA A 259 -20.03 3.82 -6.23
C ALA A 259 -21.11 4.04 -7.31
N ASP A 260 -21.58 5.28 -7.49
CA ASP A 260 -22.56 5.64 -8.52
C ASP A 260 -22.04 5.47 -9.96
N GLU A 261 -20.71 5.45 -10.16
CA GLU A 261 -20.09 5.23 -11.47
C GLU A 261 -19.83 3.74 -11.76
N LEU A 262 -20.14 2.83 -10.82
CA LEU A 262 -19.96 1.39 -10.99
C LEU A 262 -21.02 0.86 -11.97
N ASP A 263 -20.57 0.29 -13.09
CA ASP A 263 -21.43 -0.18 -14.19
C ASP A 263 -21.44 -1.71 -14.25
N ASP A 264 -21.62 -2.33 -13.09
CA ASP A 264 -21.62 -3.78 -12.92
C ASP A 264 -22.91 -4.18 -12.16
N PRO A 265 -23.87 -4.84 -12.82
CA PRO A 265 -25.14 -5.21 -12.19
C PRO A 265 -24.98 -6.29 -11.10
N ASP A 266 -23.88 -7.05 -11.14
CA ASP A 266 -23.62 -8.14 -10.20
C ASP A 266 -22.80 -7.68 -8.99
N ALA A 267 -22.22 -6.47 -9.06
CA ALA A 267 -21.38 -5.92 -7.99
C ALA A 267 -22.16 -4.99 -7.04
N ASP A 268 -22.07 -5.26 -5.75
CA ASP A 268 -22.63 -4.41 -4.70
C ASP A 268 -21.54 -3.51 -4.09
N ALA A 269 -21.63 -2.19 -4.29
CA ALA A 269 -20.67 -1.23 -3.77
C ALA A 269 -20.58 -1.20 -2.23
N CYS A 270 -21.60 -1.66 -1.51
CA CYS A 270 -21.58 -1.84 -0.06
C CYS A 270 -20.69 -3.03 0.38
N ARG A 271 -20.37 -3.94 -0.54
CA ARG A 271 -19.51 -5.11 -0.32
C ARG A 271 -18.14 -4.99 -0.97
N LEU A 272 -17.88 -3.88 -1.66
CA LEU A 272 -16.60 -3.61 -2.30
C LEU A 272 -15.66 -2.83 -1.37
N PRO A 273 -14.38 -3.20 -1.29
CA PRO A 273 -13.44 -2.56 -0.39
C PRO A 273 -12.92 -1.25 -0.97
N THR A 274 -12.38 -0.42 -0.09
CA THR A 274 -11.73 0.85 -0.44
C THR A 274 -10.19 0.72 -0.60
N THR A 275 -9.66 -0.51 -0.78
CA THR A 275 -8.20 -0.81 -0.92
C THR A 275 -7.88 -1.99 -1.83
N ARG A 276 -6.59 -2.38 -1.88
CA ARG A 276 -5.98 -3.51 -2.61
C ARG A 276 -6.55 -4.90 -2.31
N HIS A 277 -7.41 -5.07 -1.30
CA HIS A 277 -7.91 -6.38 -0.88
C HIS A 277 -9.17 -6.81 -1.66
N ASN A 278 -9.13 -6.77 -2.99
CA ASN A 278 -10.24 -7.26 -3.84
C ASN A 278 -10.16 -8.77 -4.11
N VAL A 279 -9.12 -9.45 -3.58
CA VAL A 279 -8.93 -10.90 -3.79
C VAL A 279 -8.71 -11.57 -2.42
N PRO A 280 -9.56 -12.54 -2.04
CA PRO A 280 -9.26 -13.44 -0.92
C PRO A 280 -7.96 -14.20 -1.21
N ARG A 281 -7.04 -14.28 -0.22
CA ARG A 281 -5.76 -15.01 -0.31
C ARG A 281 -5.87 -16.45 -0.85
N ARG A 282 -7.06 -17.07 -0.80
CA ARG A 282 -7.33 -18.44 -1.29
C ARG A 282 -7.70 -18.55 -2.77
N GLN A 283 -8.13 -17.49 -3.45
CA GLN A 283 -8.32 -17.54 -4.91
C GLN A 283 -6.99 -17.44 -5.68
N ALA A 284 -5.90 -17.01 -5.04
CA ALA A 284 -4.56 -16.98 -5.62
C ALA A 284 -3.80 -18.32 -5.55
N ALA A 285 -4.44 -19.41 -5.08
CA ALA A 285 -3.79 -20.71 -4.84
C ALA A 285 -4.15 -21.80 -5.87
N GLY A 286 -4.82 -21.43 -6.96
CA GLY A 286 -5.16 -22.36 -8.04
C GLY A 286 -5.26 -21.61 -9.36
N GLU A 287 -4.11 -21.29 -9.94
CA GLU A 287 -3.82 -21.00 -11.35
C GLU A 287 -2.64 -20.03 -11.42
N GLU A 288 -1.65 -20.37 -12.24
CA GLU A 288 -0.50 -19.53 -12.55
C GLU A 288 -0.99 -18.23 -13.22
N SER A 289 -1.10 -17.14 -12.45
CA SER A 289 -1.12 -15.78 -13.00
C SER A 289 -0.77 -14.77 -11.92
N GLY A 290 0.30 -14.00 -12.15
CA GLY A 290 0.78 -12.95 -11.25
C GLY A 290 -0.35 -12.00 -10.84
N GLY A 291 -0.36 -11.56 -9.58
CA GLY A 291 -1.47 -10.82 -8.95
C GLY A 291 -2.03 -9.67 -9.78
N VAL A 292 -3.04 -9.97 -10.61
CA VAL A 292 -3.85 -8.99 -11.31
C VAL A 292 -4.91 -8.52 -10.31
N TYR A 293 -4.86 -7.24 -9.96
CA TYR A 293 -5.92 -6.63 -9.15
C TYR A 293 -7.23 -6.69 -9.94
N ALA A 294 -8.33 -7.13 -9.31
CA ALA A 294 -9.65 -7.14 -9.95
C ALA A 294 -10.01 -5.75 -10.51
N THR A 295 -10.36 -5.72 -11.79
CA THR A 295 -10.92 -4.57 -12.49
C THR A 295 -12.44 -4.69 -12.52
N PHE A 296 -13.11 -3.54 -12.51
CA PHE A 296 -14.56 -3.43 -12.64
C PHE A 296 -14.89 -2.54 -13.84
N PRO A 297 -16.04 -2.74 -14.50
CA PRO A 297 -16.56 -1.80 -15.48
C PRO A 297 -17.11 -0.55 -14.79
N TRP A 298 -16.84 0.60 -15.38
CA TRP A 298 -17.28 1.92 -14.88
C TRP A 298 -17.93 2.69 -16.01
N ARG A 299 -18.93 3.50 -15.65
CA ARG A 299 -19.61 4.43 -16.55
C ARG A 299 -19.65 5.81 -15.92
N CYS A 300 -19.08 6.79 -16.60
CA CYS A 300 -19.15 8.17 -16.13
C CYS A 300 -20.50 8.78 -16.49
N ARG A 301 -20.80 9.94 -15.91
CA ARG A 301 -22.04 10.68 -16.19
C ARG A 301 -22.22 11.09 -17.67
N ARG A 302 -21.15 11.07 -18.48
CA ARG A 302 -21.19 11.28 -19.94
C ARG A 302 -21.44 10.00 -20.74
N GLY A 303 -21.63 8.86 -20.08
CA GLY A 303 -21.90 7.56 -20.70
C GLY A 303 -20.66 6.80 -21.20
N HIS A 304 -19.45 7.36 -21.07
CA HIS A 304 -18.23 6.65 -21.44
C HIS A 304 -18.00 5.46 -20.50
N CYS A 305 -17.71 4.31 -21.09
CA CYS A 305 -17.41 3.07 -20.37
C CYS A 305 -15.90 2.81 -20.35
N TRP A 306 -15.36 2.39 -19.22
CA TRP A 306 -13.96 1.93 -19.14
C TRP A 306 -13.76 0.95 -17.99
N GLU A 307 -12.67 0.21 -18.04
CA GLU A 307 -12.27 -0.68 -16.95
C GLU A 307 -11.21 -0.03 -16.05
N ALA A 308 -11.38 -0.16 -14.75
CA ALA A 308 -10.38 0.26 -13.78
C ALA A 308 -10.49 -0.53 -12.47
N THR A 309 -9.42 -0.54 -11.69
CA THR A 309 -9.45 -1.06 -10.32
C THR A 309 -10.08 -0.03 -9.38
N ILE A 310 -10.76 -0.49 -8.32
CA ILE A 310 -11.31 0.40 -7.28
C ILE A 310 -10.21 1.27 -6.66
N LEU A 311 -9.01 0.70 -6.44
CA LEU A 311 -7.87 1.45 -5.92
C LEU A 311 -7.53 2.66 -6.81
N ASN A 312 -7.47 2.48 -8.13
CA ASN A 312 -7.18 3.58 -9.06
C ASN A 312 -8.28 4.65 -8.99
N ARG A 313 -9.54 4.24 -8.91
CA ARG A 313 -10.70 5.14 -8.80
C ARG A 313 -10.65 5.97 -7.51
N VAL A 314 -10.48 5.31 -6.36
CA VAL A 314 -10.28 5.96 -5.06
C VAL A 314 -9.06 6.87 -5.09
N GLN A 315 -8.02 6.52 -5.85
CA GLN A 315 -6.82 7.35 -5.99
C GLN A 315 -6.98 8.59 -6.86
N GLY A 316 -8.12 8.76 -7.54
CA GLY A 316 -8.43 9.91 -8.39
C GLY A 316 -8.38 9.61 -9.89
N GLY A 317 -8.19 8.34 -10.29
CA GLY A 317 -8.30 7.93 -11.69
C GLY A 317 -9.72 8.13 -12.19
N GLY A 318 -9.91 9.03 -13.16
CA GLY A 318 -11.17 9.37 -13.81
C GLY A 318 -11.49 8.50 -15.02
N CYS A 319 -12.57 8.84 -15.72
CA CYS A 319 -12.82 8.36 -17.07
C CYS A 319 -11.67 8.81 -18.01
N PRO A 320 -10.99 7.91 -18.73
CA PRO A 320 -9.93 8.29 -19.66
C PRO A 320 -10.39 9.24 -20.76
N SER A 321 -11.63 9.07 -21.25
CA SER A 321 -12.22 9.91 -22.30
C SER A 321 -12.67 11.28 -21.79
N CYS A 322 -13.01 11.41 -20.50
CA CYS A 322 -13.29 12.72 -19.89
C CYS A 322 -12.05 13.39 -19.30
N SER A 323 -10.91 12.68 -19.30
CA SER A 323 -9.70 13.19 -18.66
C SER A 323 -9.18 14.38 -19.46
N LEU A 324 -9.28 15.58 -18.89
CA LEU A 324 -8.67 16.80 -19.44
C LEU A 324 -7.14 16.83 -19.22
N SER A 325 -6.51 15.66 -19.10
CA SER A 325 -5.06 15.49 -18.94
C SER A 325 -4.35 15.90 -20.23
N GLY A 326 -4.15 17.21 -20.38
CA GLY A 326 -3.64 17.83 -21.60
C GLY A 326 -3.99 19.31 -21.68
N ILE A 327 -5.11 19.71 -21.08
CA ILE A 327 -5.59 21.09 -21.07
C ILE A 327 -4.92 21.88 -19.94
N SER A 328 -4.31 23.01 -20.27
CA SER A 328 -3.72 23.93 -19.29
C SER A 328 -4.74 24.98 -18.78
N LYS A 329 -4.51 25.57 -17.60
CA LYS A 329 -5.35 26.68 -17.10
C LYS A 329 -5.31 27.86 -18.06
N GLU A 330 -4.13 28.09 -18.63
CA GLU A 330 -3.85 29.14 -19.59
C GLU A 330 -4.65 28.94 -20.87
N GLN A 331 -4.72 27.70 -21.39
CA GLN A 331 -5.58 27.34 -22.52
C GLN A 331 -7.06 27.62 -22.23
N VAL A 332 -7.60 27.14 -21.09
CA VAL A 332 -9.00 27.40 -20.73
C VAL A 332 -9.29 28.90 -20.70
N ARG A 333 -8.38 29.68 -20.10
CA ARG A 333 -8.53 31.14 -19.99
C ARG A 333 -8.46 31.84 -21.35
N LEU A 334 -7.56 31.41 -22.23
CA LEU A 334 -7.50 31.91 -23.61
C LEU A 334 -8.79 31.63 -24.36
N VAL A 335 -9.28 30.38 -24.30
CA VAL A 335 -10.52 29.96 -24.97
C VAL A 335 -11.72 30.73 -24.43
N ALA A 336 -11.80 30.94 -23.12
CA ALA A 336 -12.87 31.72 -22.49
C ALA A 336 -12.87 33.18 -22.94
N GLU A 337 -11.71 33.84 -23.03
CA GLU A 337 -11.61 35.22 -23.55
C GLU A 337 -12.04 35.28 -25.02
N LEU A 338 -11.56 34.36 -25.87
CA LEU A 338 -11.95 34.30 -27.28
C LEU A 338 -13.44 34.02 -27.46
N ALA A 339 -14.04 33.17 -26.62
CA ALA A 339 -15.48 32.89 -26.61
C ALA A 339 -16.32 34.13 -26.27
N GLY A 340 -15.73 35.14 -25.62
CA GLY A 340 -16.34 36.44 -25.39
C GLY A 340 -16.40 37.34 -26.62
N LEU A 341 -15.61 37.04 -27.66
CA LEU A 341 -15.47 37.84 -28.88
C LEU A 341 -15.99 37.11 -30.12
N ILE A 342 -15.85 35.78 -30.15
CA ILE A 342 -16.16 34.92 -31.28
C ILE A 342 -17.04 33.78 -30.78
N PRO A 343 -18.14 33.43 -31.49
CA PRO A 343 -18.98 32.30 -31.12
C PRO A 343 -18.20 30.98 -30.98
N LEU A 344 -18.15 30.43 -29.76
CA LEU A 344 -17.54 29.13 -29.48
C LEU A 344 -18.50 28.00 -29.92
N VAL A 345 -17.99 27.04 -30.68
CA VAL A 345 -18.74 25.83 -31.03
C VAL A 345 -18.67 24.86 -29.85
N PRO A 346 -19.79 24.31 -29.34
CA PRO A 346 -19.74 23.30 -28.29
C PRO A 346 -18.95 22.05 -28.72
N PRO A 347 -18.05 21.50 -27.88
CA PRO A 347 -17.24 20.32 -28.21
C PRO A 347 -18.04 19.02 -28.27
N GLY A 348 -19.26 19.02 -27.73
CA GLY A 348 -20.17 17.89 -27.72
C GLY A 348 -21.34 18.16 -26.75
N PRO A 349 -21.99 17.11 -26.23
CA PRO A 349 -22.96 17.24 -25.15
C PRO A 349 -22.31 17.90 -23.92
N THR A 350 -23.00 18.88 -23.33
CA THR A 350 -22.55 19.62 -22.14
C THR A 350 -22.13 18.66 -21.04
N ASP A 351 -20.95 18.89 -20.45
CA ASP A 351 -20.52 18.08 -19.30
C ASP A 351 -21.47 18.34 -18.11
N PRO A 352 -22.10 17.30 -17.55
CA PRO A 352 -23.13 17.45 -16.50
C PRO A 352 -22.58 17.98 -15.17
N ARG A 353 -21.27 18.21 -15.06
CA ARG A 353 -20.63 18.89 -13.94
C ARG A 353 -20.64 20.42 -14.10
N LEU A 354 -20.86 20.94 -15.30
CA LEU A 354 -20.90 22.37 -15.57
C LEU A 354 -22.27 22.95 -15.18
N PRO A 355 -22.31 24.17 -14.61
CA PRO A 355 -23.56 24.95 -14.50
C PRO A 355 -24.20 25.19 -15.87
N ASP A 356 -25.52 25.28 -15.92
CA ASP A 356 -26.30 25.39 -17.17
C ASP A 356 -25.86 26.57 -18.06
N ASP A 357 -25.48 27.69 -17.46
CA ASP A 357 -25.07 28.92 -18.18
C ASP A 357 -23.57 29.00 -18.49
N LEU A 358 -22.78 27.98 -18.12
CA LEU A 358 -21.34 28.00 -18.28
C LEU A 358 -20.90 27.32 -19.58
N PRO A 359 -20.23 28.04 -20.52
CA PRO A 359 -19.75 27.42 -21.74
C PRO A 359 -18.73 26.31 -21.46
N ASP A 360 -18.77 25.25 -22.28
CA ASP A 360 -17.80 24.16 -22.21
C ASP A 360 -16.51 24.53 -22.95
N PHE A 361 -15.46 24.80 -22.19
CA PHE A 361 -14.12 25.13 -22.69
C PHE A 361 -13.22 23.89 -22.88
N SER A 362 -13.78 22.69 -22.96
CA SER A 362 -13.03 21.46 -23.25
C SER A 362 -12.55 21.43 -24.69
N SER A 363 -11.41 20.77 -24.93
CA SER A 363 -10.92 20.50 -26.29
C SER A 363 -11.92 19.69 -27.11
N HIS A 364 -12.00 20.00 -28.40
CA HIS A 364 -12.78 19.29 -29.41
C HIS A 364 -12.07 18.02 -29.85
N GLN A 365 -12.81 16.94 -30.02
CA GLN A 365 -12.31 15.70 -30.64
C GLN A 365 -12.88 15.59 -32.06
N LEU A 366 -12.12 16.01 -33.06
CA LEU A 366 -12.56 16.01 -34.46
C LEU A 366 -12.21 14.67 -35.11
N VAL A 367 -13.23 13.91 -35.53
CA VAL A 367 -13.02 12.60 -36.19
C VAL A 367 -12.62 12.81 -37.64
N VAL A 368 -11.37 12.46 -37.97
CA VAL A 368 -10.87 12.55 -39.34
C VAL A 368 -11.39 11.37 -40.15
N PRO A 369 -12.07 11.62 -41.29
CA PRO A 369 -12.51 10.55 -42.18
C PRO A 369 -11.31 9.70 -42.65
N PRO A 370 -11.46 8.36 -42.78
CA PRO A 370 -10.34 7.48 -43.10
C PRO A 370 -9.54 7.88 -44.35
N GLN A 371 -10.19 8.44 -45.37
CA GLN A 371 -9.54 8.87 -46.61
C GLN A 371 -8.61 10.09 -46.47
N HIS A 372 -8.76 10.88 -45.40
CA HIS A 372 -7.91 12.04 -45.11
C HIS A 372 -6.90 11.77 -43.99
N LYS A 373 -6.93 10.60 -43.36
CA LYS A 373 -6.10 10.28 -42.20
C LYS A 373 -4.73 9.73 -42.66
N PRO A 374 -3.60 10.35 -42.29
CA PRO A 374 -2.27 9.80 -42.57
C PRO A 374 -2.04 8.43 -41.89
N ASP A 375 -1.34 7.52 -42.58
CA ASP A 375 -1.11 6.14 -42.10
C ASP A 375 -0.34 6.09 -40.77
N HIS A 376 0.57 7.03 -40.55
CA HIS A 376 1.38 7.10 -39.33
C HIS A 376 0.61 7.68 -38.13
N TRP A 377 -0.62 8.16 -38.31
CA TRP A 377 -1.46 8.64 -37.21
C TRP A 377 -2.13 7.48 -36.48
N ARG A 378 -1.86 7.37 -35.18
CA ARG A 378 -2.43 6.30 -34.35
C ARG A 378 -3.94 6.42 -34.16
N TYR A 379 -4.47 7.62 -33.91
CA TYR A 379 -5.86 7.84 -33.53
C TYR A 379 -6.69 8.41 -34.68
N LYS A 380 -8.00 8.13 -34.69
CA LYS A 380 -8.94 8.67 -35.70
C LYS A 380 -9.49 10.05 -35.31
N ALA A 381 -9.60 10.31 -34.02
CA ALA A 381 -9.95 11.63 -33.50
C ALA A 381 -8.68 12.45 -33.27
N VAL A 382 -8.73 13.71 -33.70
CA VAL A 382 -7.71 14.73 -33.49
C VAL A 382 -8.24 15.72 -32.48
N GLU A 383 -7.50 15.92 -31.40
CA GLU A 383 -7.81 16.94 -30.42
C GLU A 383 -7.52 18.33 -30.99
N VAL A 384 -8.44 19.28 -30.84
CA VAL A 384 -8.24 20.72 -31.11
C VAL A 384 -8.70 21.51 -29.89
N ASP A 385 -7.90 22.47 -29.42
CA ASP A 385 -8.15 23.09 -28.11
C ASP A 385 -9.46 23.87 -28.03
N ALA A 386 -9.85 24.52 -29.14
CA ALA A 386 -11.18 25.10 -29.30
C ALA A 386 -11.55 25.26 -30.77
N VAL A 387 -12.84 25.29 -31.05
CA VAL A 387 -13.39 25.57 -32.38
C VAL A 387 -14.35 26.73 -32.29
N PHE A 388 -14.18 27.73 -33.16
CA PHE A 388 -15.02 28.90 -33.24
C PHE A 388 -15.71 29.03 -34.59
N GLN A 389 -16.86 29.68 -34.59
CA GLN A 389 -17.66 29.95 -35.78
C GLN A 389 -17.62 31.45 -36.09
N LEU A 390 -17.04 31.83 -37.24
CA LEU A 390 -17.00 33.22 -37.70
C LEU A 390 -18.27 33.57 -38.49
N ALA A 391 -18.52 34.87 -38.64
CA ALA A 391 -19.53 35.39 -39.56
C ALA A 391 -19.21 34.88 -40.99
N VAL A 392 -20.21 34.43 -41.74
CA VAL A 392 -20.11 33.78 -43.08
C VAL A 392 -19.87 32.25 -43.06
N GLY A 393 -20.03 31.57 -41.92
CA GLY A 393 -20.03 30.10 -41.89
C GLY A 393 -18.64 29.47 -41.84
N THR A 394 -17.58 30.28 -41.82
CA THR A 394 -16.19 29.84 -41.62
C THR A 394 -15.98 29.29 -40.22
N ARG A 395 -15.42 28.09 -40.11
CA ARG A 395 -15.12 27.38 -38.87
C ARG A 395 -13.62 27.33 -38.64
N ILE A 396 -13.13 27.97 -37.59
CA ILE A 396 -11.70 27.99 -37.26
C ILE A 396 -11.41 27.12 -36.04
N GLY A 397 -10.27 26.44 -36.04
CA GLY A 397 -9.71 25.82 -34.85
C GLY A 397 -8.68 26.74 -34.20
N VAL A 398 -8.53 26.66 -32.89
CA VAL A 398 -7.49 27.36 -32.13
C VAL A 398 -6.70 26.32 -31.33
N GLU A 399 -5.37 26.44 -31.34
CA GLU A 399 -4.41 25.66 -30.56
C GLU A 399 -3.59 26.59 -29.67
N TYR A 400 -3.46 26.22 -28.41
CA TYR A 400 -2.58 26.85 -27.45
C TYR A 400 -1.24 26.09 -27.38
N ASP A 401 -0.22 26.64 -28.03
CA ASP A 401 1.12 26.04 -28.06
C ASP A 401 1.98 26.63 -26.91
N GLY A 402 1.85 26.05 -25.72
CA GLY A 402 2.62 26.46 -24.54
C GLY A 402 4.07 25.94 -24.51
N ALA A 403 5.03 26.78 -24.08
CA ALA A 403 6.46 26.45 -24.00
C ALA A 403 6.81 25.16 -23.22
N PHE A 404 5.98 24.76 -22.25
CA PHE A 404 6.19 23.52 -21.47
C PHE A 404 5.95 22.24 -22.31
N HIS A 405 5.05 22.28 -23.29
CA HIS A 405 4.71 21.13 -24.15
C HIS A 405 5.69 20.90 -25.31
N HIS A 406 6.60 21.85 -25.57
CA HIS A 406 7.64 21.76 -26.60
C HIS A 406 9.07 21.62 -26.03
N SER A 407 9.24 21.30 -24.73
CA SER A 407 10.57 21.03 -24.20
C SER A 407 11.22 19.79 -24.87
N ILE A 408 12.24 20.05 -25.70
CA ILE A 408 13.30 19.27 -26.42
C ILE A 408 13.29 17.71 -26.43
N LYS A 409 12.59 17.01 -25.55
CA LYS A 409 12.53 15.53 -25.48
C LYS A 409 11.58 14.84 -26.47
N ARG A 410 10.88 15.56 -27.35
CA ARG A 410 9.95 14.97 -28.34
C ARG A 410 10.18 15.53 -29.75
N ARG A 411 11.24 15.07 -30.43
CA ARG A 411 11.52 15.38 -31.86
C ARG A 411 10.39 14.93 -32.81
N ASP A 412 9.48 14.08 -32.37
CA ASP A 412 8.43 13.42 -33.17
C ASP A 412 7.12 14.21 -33.34
N ARG A 413 6.99 15.40 -32.75
CA ARG A 413 5.72 16.18 -32.81
C ARG A 413 5.67 17.24 -33.92
N ARG A 414 6.81 17.69 -34.45
CA ARG A 414 6.84 18.79 -35.45
C ARG A 414 6.16 18.40 -36.76
N GLN A 415 6.34 17.17 -37.20
CA GLN A 415 5.65 16.63 -38.38
C GLN A 415 4.13 16.65 -38.16
N TYR A 416 3.68 16.10 -37.04
CA TYR A 416 2.26 16.09 -36.67
C TYR A 416 1.67 17.51 -36.58
N GLU A 417 2.36 18.46 -35.94
CA GLU A 417 1.92 19.86 -35.81
C GLU A 417 1.77 20.56 -37.17
N ASN A 418 2.72 20.33 -38.09
CA ASN A 418 2.66 20.90 -39.45
C ASN A 418 1.56 20.26 -40.31
N GLU A 419 1.32 18.96 -40.16
CA GLU A 419 0.30 18.23 -40.94
C GLU A 419 -1.12 18.44 -40.39
N LYS A 420 -1.28 18.68 -39.08
CA LYS A 420 -2.57 18.75 -38.40
C LYS A 420 -3.53 19.74 -39.06
N GLY A 421 -3.06 20.97 -39.30
CA GLY A 421 -3.86 22.00 -39.98
C GLY A 421 -4.26 21.58 -41.39
N GLN A 422 -3.32 21.01 -42.16
CA GLN A 422 -3.56 20.55 -43.53
C GLN A 422 -4.61 19.44 -43.58
N VAL A 423 -4.51 18.45 -42.69
CA VAL A 423 -5.43 17.31 -42.63
C VAL A 423 -6.85 17.76 -42.23
N LEU A 424 -6.96 18.60 -41.20
CA LEU A 424 -8.27 19.09 -40.73
C LEU A 424 -8.96 19.97 -41.78
N VAL A 425 -8.20 20.79 -42.50
CA VAL A 425 -8.71 21.61 -43.61
C VAL A 425 -9.08 20.76 -44.82
N ALA A 426 -8.22 19.81 -45.23
CA ALA A 426 -8.51 18.92 -46.35
C ALA A 426 -9.72 18.01 -46.10
N ALA A 427 -9.98 17.65 -44.84
CA ALA A 427 -11.15 16.88 -44.43
C ALA A 427 -12.45 17.73 -44.33
N GLY A 428 -12.37 19.05 -44.54
CA GLY A 428 -13.52 19.96 -44.40
C GLY A 428 -14.01 20.11 -42.96
N LEU A 429 -13.18 19.77 -41.97
CA LEU A 429 -13.54 19.86 -40.55
C LEU A 429 -13.32 21.27 -39.98
N LEU A 430 -12.36 22.01 -40.55
CA LEU A 430 -12.02 23.40 -40.25
C LEU A 430 -11.64 24.12 -41.55
N ASP A 431 -11.77 25.43 -41.59
CA ASP A 431 -11.27 26.28 -42.69
C ASP A 431 -9.86 26.80 -42.42
N LEU A 432 -9.48 26.90 -41.15
CA LEU A 432 -8.16 27.36 -40.71
C LEU A 432 -7.84 26.86 -39.29
N LEU A 433 -6.58 26.52 -39.04
CA LEU A 433 -6.08 26.25 -37.69
C LEU A 433 -5.18 27.40 -37.21
N VAL A 434 -5.58 28.07 -36.14
CA VAL A 434 -4.84 29.19 -35.52
C VAL A 434 -3.99 28.65 -34.39
N HIS A 435 -2.68 28.88 -34.43
CA HIS A 435 -1.73 28.48 -33.40
C HIS A 435 -1.29 29.68 -32.59
N VAL A 436 -1.68 29.74 -31.32
CA VAL A 436 -1.21 30.75 -30.36
C VAL A 436 0.10 30.27 -29.75
N ARG A 437 1.22 30.77 -30.29
CA ARG A 437 2.57 30.26 -30.03
C ARG A 437 3.25 31.06 -28.93
N LEU A 438 3.33 30.48 -27.73
CA LEU A 438 3.86 31.15 -26.55
C LEU A 438 5.38 30.97 -26.44
N GLY A 439 6.12 32.08 -26.48
CA GLY A 439 7.59 32.11 -26.38
C GLY A 439 8.29 31.86 -27.72
N ASP A 440 9.53 31.36 -27.65
CA ASP A 440 10.37 31.12 -28.83
C ASP A 440 10.17 29.69 -29.36
N LEU A 441 9.06 29.47 -30.06
CA LEU A 441 8.72 28.20 -30.69
C LEU A 441 9.16 28.18 -32.16
N PRO A 442 9.59 27.01 -32.70
CA PRO A 442 9.93 26.89 -34.11
C PRO A 442 8.79 27.36 -35.02
N PRO A 443 9.07 27.95 -36.19
CA PRO A 443 8.02 28.35 -37.13
C PRO A 443 7.25 27.13 -37.66
N LEU A 444 5.96 27.34 -37.91
CA LEU A 444 5.10 26.39 -38.61
C LEU A 444 5.30 26.54 -40.12
N GLU A 445 5.44 25.42 -40.82
CA GLU A 445 5.73 25.38 -42.26
C GLU A 445 4.47 24.97 -43.05
N THR A 446 3.33 25.63 -42.82
CA THR A 446 2.08 25.33 -43.52
C THR A 446 1.26 26.59 -43.82
N ALA A 447 0.74 26.67 -45.04
CA ALA A 447 -0.15 27.77 -45.47
C ALA A 447 -1.57 27.67 -44.88
N GLN A 448 -1.93 26.50 -44.36
CA GLN A 448 -3.25 26.19 -43.78
C GLN A 448 -3.27 26.39 -42.26
N ALA A 449 -2.23 27.01 -41.70
CA ALA A 449 -2.21 27.45 -40.30
C ALA A 449 -1.85 28.94 -40.19
N LEU A 450 -2.46 29.61 -39.21
CA LEU A 450 -2.13 30.99 -38.82
C LEU A 450 -1.34 30.95 -37.52
N ALA A 451 -0.04 31.23 -37.58
CA ALA A 451 0.81 31.30 -36.40
C ALA A 451 0.74 32.70 -35.76
N VAL A 452 0.34 32.76 -34.50
CA VAL A 452 0.23 33.98 -33.70
C VAL A 452 1.30 33.94 -32.60
N PRO A 453 2.46 34.61 -32.80
CA PRO A 453 3.52 34.62 -31.80
C PRO A 453 3.13 35.50 -30.61
N VAL A 454 3.31 34.98 -29.39
CA VAL A 454 2.99 35.68 -28.15
C VAL A 454 4.14 35.56 -27.15
N PRO A 455 4.57 36.63 -26.45
CA PRO A 455 5.63 36.57 -25.45
C PRO A 455 5.38 35.54 -24.34
N GLU A 456 6.44 34.88 -23.83
CA GLU A 456 6.34 33.78 -22.86
C GLU A 456 5.54 34.10 -21.58
N ARG A 457 5.55 35.37 -21.15
CA ARG A 457 4.88 35.84 -19.93
C ARG A 457 3.53 36.53 -20.18
N SER A 458 2.98 36.38 -21.38
CA SER A 458 1.73 37.03 -21.72
C SER A 458 0.55 36.48 -20.93
N THR A 459 -0.31 37.39 -20.46
CA THR A 459 -1.58 37.04 -19.82
C THR A 459 -2.56 36.44 -20.83
N ALA A 460 -3.61 35.77 -20.35
CA ALA A 460 -4.68 35.27 -21.22
C ALA A 460 -5.32 36.38 -22.06
N TYR A 461 -5.52 37.57 -21.45
CA TYR A 461 -5.95 38.78 -22.17
C TYR A 461 -5.02 39.11 -23.35
N GLN A 462 -3.71 39.20 -23.11
CA GLN A 462 -2.73 39.53 -24.15
C GLN A 462 -2.68 38.48 -25.27
N GLN A 463 -2.78 37.20 -24.90
CA GLN A 463 -2.86 36.10 -25.86
C GLN A 463 -4.13 36.21 -26.72
N ALA A 464 -5.28 36.46 -26.09
CA ALA A 464 -6.55 36.63 -26.79
C ALA A 464 -6.55 37.86 -27.70
N CYS A 465 -5.97 38.99 -27.27
CA CYS A 465 -5.81 40.18 -28.11
C CYS A 465 -4.99 39.87 -29.38
N ALA A 466 -3.86 39.18 -29.24
CA ALA A 466 -3.01 38.82 -30.37
C ALA A 466 -3.74 37.87 -31.33
N ALA A 467 -4.41 36.84 -30.80
CA ALA A 467 -5.15 35.88 -31.59
C ALA A 467 -6.34 36.53 -32.31
N ALA A 468 -7.14 37.32 -31.60
CA ALA A 468 -8.30 38.00 -32.16
C ALA A 468 -7.92 39.03 -33.23
N ALA A 469 -6.85 39.80 -33.02
CA ALA A 469 -6.34 40.73 -34.03
C ALA A 469 -5.82 40.01 -35.29
N ALA A 470 -5.15 38.87 -35.12
CA ALA A 470 -4.69 38.07 -36.25
C ALA A 470 -5.85 37.44 -37.04
N ILE A 471 -6.90 36.98 -36.34
CA ILE A 471 -8.12 36.46 -36.94
C ILE A 471 -8.85 37.57 -37.72
N GLU A 472 -9.03 38.75 -37.11
CA GLU A 472 -9.67 39.91 -37.76
C GLU A 472 -8.88 40.38 -38.98
N ALA A 473 -7.56 40.41 -38.91
CA ALA A 473 -6.72 40.76 -40.07
C ALA A 473 -6.86 39.75 -41.22
N ARG A 474 -7.04 38.45 -40.91
CA ARG A 474 -7.21 37.39 -41.90
C ARG A 474 -8.63 37.29 -42.45
N PHE A 475 -9.62 37.63 -41.63
CA PHE A 475 -11.05 37.61 -41.91
C PHE A 475 -11.68 38.92 -41.38
N PRO A 476 -11.64 40.01 -42.18
CA PRO A 476 -12.18 41.30 -41.73
C PRO A 476 -13.67 41.21 -41.37
N GLY A 477 -14.06 41.83 -40.26
CA GLY A 477 -15.41 41.84 -39.70
C GLY A 477 -15.79 40.56 -38.94
N SER A 478 -14.84 39.67 -38.66
CA SER A 478 -15.10 38.37 -38.01
C SER A 478 -15.05 38.42 -36.48
N VAL A 479 -14.49 39.48 -35.90
CA VAL A 479 -14.38 39.69 -34.45
C VAL A 479 -15.10 40.98 -34.03
N PRO A 480 -16.44 40.96 -33.91
CA PRO A 480 -17.20 42.13 -33.49
C PRO A 480 -16.76 42.64 -32.11
N GLY A 481 -16.54 43.95 -31.99
CA GLY A 481 -16.16 44.56 -30.72
C GLY A 481 -14.69 44.39 -30.31
N LEU A 482 -13.83 43.95 -31.23
CA LEU A 482 -12.38 43.85 -30.99
C LEU A 482 -11.79 45.18 -30.47
N ASP A 483 -12.10 46.31 -31.10
CA ASP A 483 -11.57 47.62 -30.67
C ASP A 483 -11.93 47.93 -29.22
N ALA A 484 -13.20 47.72 -28.85
CA ALA A 484 -13.66 47.93 -27.48
C ALA A 484 -13.00 46.96 -26.49
N TYR A 485 -12.68 45.73 -26.91
CA TYR A 485 -11.94 44.76 -26.11
C TYR A 485 -10.49 45.18 -25.89
N LEU A 486 -9.79 45.59 -26.96
CA LEU A 486 -8.40 46.07 -26.92
C LEU A 486 -8.24 47.31 -26.03
N VAL A 487 -9.20 48.23 -26.07
CA VAL A 487 -9.23 49.43 -25.20
C VAL A 487 -9.45 49.07 -23.74
N GLY A 488 -10.19 47.98 -23.45
CA GLY A 488 -10.51 47.57 -22.08
C GLY A 488 -9.29 47.20 -21.23
N GLY A 489 -8.24 46.63 -21.83
CA GLY A 489 -6.96 46.43 -21.15
C GLY A 489 -6.92 45.30 -20.09
N HIS A 490 -8.00 44.53 -19.91
CA HIS A 490 -8.10 43.46 -18.92
C HIS A 490 -8.97 42.29 -19.39
N SER A 491 -8.75 41.11 -18.80
CA SER A 491 -9.56 39.90 -19.00
C SER A 491 -11.04 40.17 -18.69
N ARG A 492 -11.96 39.66 -19.52
CA ARG A 492 -13.42 39.79 -19.32
C ARG A 492 -14.12 38.48 -18.95
N ARG A 493 -13.47 37.34 -19.15
CA ARG A 493 -14.06 35.99 -19.03
C ARG A 493 -13.28 35.09 -18.06
N GLN A 494 -12.36 35.66 -17.30
CA GLN A 494 -11.57 34.93 -16.32
C GLN A 494 -12.44 34.21 -15.27
N ASP A 495 -13.52 34.83 -14.79
CA ASP A 495 -14.41 34.21 -13.81
C ASP A 495 -15.12 32.97 -14.36
N GLN A 496 -15.49 32.98 -15.65
CA GLN A 496 -16.06 31.81 -16.32
C GLN A 496 -15.02 30.71 -16.49
N ALA A 497 -13.79 31.06 -16.90
CA ALA A 497 -12.69 30.10 -16.98
C ALA A 497 -12.40 29.45 -15.63
N ASP A 498 -12.33 30.23 -14.56
CA ASP A 498 -12.05 29.74 -13.21
C ASP A 498 -13.24 28.90 -12.69
N ALA A 499 -14.50 29.27 -12.97
CA ALA A 499 -15.68 28.46 -12.68
C ALA A 499 -15.65 27.10 -13.40
N PHE A 500 -15.25 27.07 -14.67
CA PHE A 500 -15.10 25.85 -15.46
C PHE A 500 -14.02 24.94 -14.87
N ILE A 501 -12.86 25.52 -14.54
CA ILE A 501 -11.77 24.79 -13.90
C ILE A 501 -12.22 24.19 -12.57
N VAL A 502 -12.92 24.95 -11.74
CA VAL A 502 -13.42 24.46 -10.44
C VAL A 502 -14.45 23.35 -10.63
N ALA A 503 -15.38 23.50 -11.56
CA ALA A 503 -16.41 22.50 -11.84
C ALA A 503 -15.82 21.16 -12.32
N LEU A 504 -14.81 21.19 -13.20
CA LEU A 504 -14.26 19.97 -13.81
C LEU A 504 -13.03 19.41 -13.07
N TRP A 505 -12.19 20.25 -12.47
CA TRP A 505 -10.93 19.85 -11.83
C TRP A 505 -10.98 19.92 -10.29
N GLY A 506 -12.06 20.45 -9.71
CA GLY A 506 -12.20 20.68 -8.27
C GLY A 506 -11.49 21.95 -7.80
N GLU A 507 -11.38 22.14 -6.48
CA GLU A 507 -10.74 23.33 -5.90
C GLU A 507 -9.33 23.53 -6.49
N LEU A 508 -9.09 24.75 -7.00
CA LEU A 508 -7.78 25.17 -7.44
C LEU A 508 -6.80 24.98 -6.28
N ARG A 509 -5.90 23.99 -6.39
CA ARG A 509 -4.80 23.89 -5.42
C ARG A 509 -4.16 25.27 -5.31
N PRO A 510 -4.08 25.86 -4.10
CA PRO A 510 -3.44 27.15 -3.94
C PRO A 510 -2.06 27.03 -4.58
N PRO A 511 -1.60 28.07 -5.33
CA PRO A 511 -0.31 28.02 -5.98
C PRO A 511 0.70 27.58 -4.92
N ARG A 512 1.43 26.49 -5.21
CA ARG A 512 2.48 26.03 -4.31
C ARG A 512 3.34 27.25 -4.04
N ARG A 513 3.28 27.81 -2.84
CA ARG A 513 4.21 28.85 -2.39
C ARG A 513 5.56 28.19 -2.50
N ARG A 514 6.27 28.40 -3.62
CA ARG A 514 7.69 28.17 -3.67
C ARG A 514 8.22 29.20 -2.69
N PRO A 515 8.78 28.80 -1.53
CA PRO A 515 9.40 29.77 -0.66
C PRO A 515 10.40 30.54 -1.52
N ALA A 516 10.35 31.87 -1.46
CA ALA A 516 11.39 32.70 -2.06
C ALA A 516 12.72 32.12 -1.59
N ARG A 517 13.57 31.69 -2.54
CA ARG A 517 14.87 31.10 -2.22
C ARG A 517 15.75 32.19 -1.64
N THR A 518 15.68 32.36 -0.33
CA THR A 518 16.52 33.29 0.44
C THR A 518 17.94 32.78 0.65
N GLN A 519 18.23 31.52 0.30
CA GLN A 519 19.59 30.98 0.37
C GLN A 519 20.01 30.23 -0.91
N PRO A 520 21.27 30.40 -1.34
CA PRO A 520 21.87 29.53 -2.35
C PRO A 520 21.83 28.08 -1.86
N ARG A 521 21.65 27.14 -2.79
CA ARG A 521 21.61 25.70 -2.46
C ARG A 521 22.92 25.33 -1.76
N ARG A 522 22.88 25.03 -0.46
CA ARG A 522 23.97 24.29 0.18
C ARG A 522 24.11 22.96 -0.56
N LEU A 523 25.26 22.75 -1.20
CA LEU A 523 25.58 21.47 -1.82
C LEU A 523 25.58 20.42 -0.71
N ARG A 524 24.85 19.32 -0.90
CA ARG A 524 24.87 18.22 0.08
C ARG A 524 26.31 17.69 0.21
N PRO A 525 26.75 17.35 1.43
CA PRO A 525 28.03 16.67 1.64
C PRO A 525 28.13 15.44 0.75
N LEU A 526 29.31 15.24 0.14
CA LEU A 526 29.56 14.08 -0.70
C LEU A 526 29.76 12.85 0.19
N LYS A 527 29.11 11.74 -0.17
CA LYS A 527 29.22 10.48 0.57
C LYS A 527 30.50 9.76 0.19
N GLU A 528 31.32 9.44 1.19
CA GLU A 528 32.51 8.60 1.00
C GLU A 528 32.10 7.14 0.78
N THR A 529 32.67 6.50 -0.24
CA THR A 529 32.53 5.06 -0.47
C THR A 529 33.90 4.40 -0.45
N PRO A 530 34.02 3.20 0.15
CA PRO A 530 35.27 2.45 0.11
C PRO A 530 35.57 1.98 -1.33
N PRO A 531 36.85 1.76 -1.66
CA PRO A 531 37.26 1.04 -2.88
C PRO A 531 36.64 -0.36 -2.96
N HIS A 532 36.58 -0.94 -4.17
CA HIS A 532 36.29 -2.37 -4.34
C HIS A 532 37.32 -3.23 -3.59
N ASN A 533 36.93 -4.41 -3.10
CA ASN A 533 37.80 -5.28 -2.30
C ASN A 533 39.11 -5.66 -3.01
N ASP A 534 39.09 -5.79 -4.34
CA ASP A 534 40.27 -6.12 -5.16
C ASP A 534 41.08 -4.89 -5.60
N SER A 535 40.76 -3.69 -5.10
CA SER A 535 41.45 -2.47 -5.49
C SER A 535 42.77 -2.29 -4.75
N LEU A 536 43.84 -1.98 -5.49
CA LEU A 536 45.14 -1.60 -4.92
C LEU A 536 45.23 -0.12 -4.51
N LEU A 537 44.09 0.58 -4.48
CA LEU A 537 43.99 2.01 -4.22
C LEU A 537 43.41 2.27 -2.83
N THR A 538 44.11 3.06 -2.02
CA THR A 538 43.67 3.50 -0.70
C THR A 538 43.30 4.98 -0.76
N PRO A 539 42.13 5.42 -0.24
CA PRO A 539 41.76 6.83 -0.27
C PRO A 539 42.75 7.71 0.51
N ALA A 540 43.12 8.85 -0.07
CA ALA A 540 44.08 9.81 0.49
C ALA A 540 43.44 11.18 0.82
N GLY A 541 42.11 11.28 0.81
CA GLY A 541 41.38 12.51 1.12
C GLY A 541 39.87 12.36 0.98
N ALA A 542 39.13 13.43 1.25
CA ALA A 542 37.68 13.48 1.06
C ALA A 542 37.33 13.63 -0.44
N PRO A 543 36.19 13.09 -0.91
CA PRO A 543 35.75 13.28 -2.27
C PRO A 543 35.34 14.73 -2.56
N TYR A 544 35.59 15.17 -3.80
CA TYR A 544 35.24 16.49 -4.29
C TYR A 544 34.59 16.41 -5.69
N ARG A 545 33.91 17.46 -6.12
CA ARG A 545 33.30 17.49 -7.46
C ARG A 545 34.37 17.79 -8.50
N ASN A 546 34.33 17.10 -9.63
CA ASN A 546 35.17 17.43 -10.77
C ASN A 546 34.85 18.87 -11.23
N PRO A 547 35.84 19.79 -11.29
CA PRO A 547 35.64 21.17 -11.73
C PRO A 547 35.06 21.28 -13.15
N ASP A 548 35.51 20.42 -14.06
CA ASP A 548 35.13 20.44 -15.47
C ASP A 548 33.84 19.65 -15.74
N ARG A 549 33.53 18.69 -14.85
CA ARG A 549 32.35 17.79 -14.96
C ARG A 549 31.65 17.63 -13.62
N PRO A 550 30.82 18.59 -13.17
CA PRO A 550 30.27 18.63 -11.80
C PRO A 550 29.43 17.42 -11.33
N LYS A 551 29.03 16.56 -12.27
CA LYS A 551 28.33 15.29 -12.01
C LYS A 551 29.27 14.16 -11.58
N GLU A 552 30.55 14.26 -11.88
CA GLU A 552 31.59 13.30 -11.47
C GLU A 552 32.12 13.68 -10.09
N ILE A 553 32.27 12.67 -9.24
CA ILE A 553 32.86 12.81 -7.91
C ILE A 553 34.27 12.23 -7.96
N LEU A 554 35.27 13.08 -7.80
CA LEU A 554 36.68 12.71 -7.75
C LEU A 554 37.12 12.46 -6.32
N ARG A 555 38.15 11.63 -6.17
CA ARG A 555 38.84 11.40 -4.91
C ARG A 555 40.29 11.06 -5.22
N ASP A 556 41.19 11.49 -4.33
CA ASP A 556 42.61 11.17 -4.45
C ASP A 556 42.91 9.85 -3.73
N TYR A 557 43.78 9.05 -4.33
CA TYR A 557 44.14 7.71 -3.86
C TYR A 557 45.66 7.53 -3.84
N SER A 558 46.16 6.83 -2.84
CA SER A 558 47.51 6.24 -2.85
C SER A 558 47.44 4.81 -3.40
N CYS A 559 48.49 4.36 -4.07
CA CYS A 559 48.56 3.01 -4.62
C CYS A 559 49.55 2.16 -3.83
N ALA A 560 49.22 0.88 -3.61
CA ALA A 560 50.10 -0.09 -2.98
C ALA A 560 51.46 -0.32 -3.69
N CYS A 561 51.66 0.17 -4.93
CA CYS A 561 52.95 0.02 -5.64
C CYS A 561 54.08 0.92 -5.12
N GLY A 562 53.88 1.66 -4.02
CA GLY A 562 54.93 2.46 -3.38
C GLY A 562 55.29 3.76 -4.09
N ASN A 563 54.50 4.19 -5.08
CA ASN A 563 54.67 5.50 -5.71
C ASN A 563 54.15 6.59 -4.76
N PRO A 564 54.96 7.59 -4.38
CA PRO A 564 54.54 8.65 -3.46
C PRO A 564 53.52 9.63 -4.07
N ARG A 565 53.26 9.59 -5.39
CA ARG A 565 52.30 10.48 -6.05
C ARG A 565 50.86 9.98 -5.86
N LEU A 566 50.00 10.89 -5.41
CA LEU A 566 48.56 10.67 -5.35
C LEU A 566 47.95 10.56 -6.75
N PHE A 567 46.96 9.70 -6.89
CA PHE A 567 46.23 9.42 -8.11
C PHE A 567 44.77 9.82 -7.94
N THR A 568 44.30 10.78 -8.73
CA THR A 568 42.90 11.23 -8.72
C THR A 568 42.05 10.36 -9.65
N ALA A 569 40.94 9.84 -9.14
CA ALA A 569 39.99 9.05 -9.92
C ALA A 569 38.53 9.34 -9.54
N VAL A 570 37.62 8.96 -10.44
CA VAL A 570 36.17 9.02 -10.16
C VAL A 570 35.83 7.96 -9.12
N GLN A 571 35.33 8.39 -7.96
CA GLN A 571 35.09 7.53 -6.79
C GLN A 571 34.23 6.30 -7.13
N ALA A 572 33.17 6.49 -7.93
CA ALA A 572 32.29 5.41 -8.33
C ALA A 572 32.98 4.33 -9.18
N GLN A 573 33.99 4.69 -9.98
CA GLN A 573 34.77 3.73 -10.78
C GLN A 573 35.68 2.87 -9.89
N VAL A 574 36.24 3.47 -8.83
CA VAL A 574 37.07 2.75 -7.86
C VAL A 574 36.22 1.82 -6.99
N THR A 575 35.03 2.26 -6.56
CA THR A 575 34.10 1.44 -5.79
C THR A 575 33.51 0.27 -6.61
N SER A 576 33.32 0.44 -7.93
CA SER A 576 32.79 -0.61 -8.82
C SER A 576 33.85 -1.55 -9.40
N GLY A 577 35.11 -1.42 -9.00
CA GLY A 577 36.22 -2.26 -9.49
C GLY A 577 36.71 -1.91 -10.90
N ASN A 578 36.14 -0.89 -11.54
CA ASN A 578 36.57 -0.41 -12.86
C ASN A 578 37.74 0.59 -12.73
N THR A 579 38.84 0.15 -12.14
CA THR A 579 40.01 1.01 -11.95
C THR A 579 40.90 1.02 -13.19
N LYS A 580 40.82 2.08 -14.00
CA LYS A 580 41.90 2.45 -14.92
C LYS A 580 43.11 2.87 -14.08
N SER A 581 43.93 1.89 -13.70
CA SER A 581 44.99 2.01 -12.68
C SER A 581 46.07 3.06 -12.99
N CYS A 582 46.87 3.41 -11.95
CA CYS A 582 48.11 4.20 -11.97
C CYS A 582 49.24 3.68 -12.88
N ARG A 583 48.94 2.79 -13.85
CA ARG A 583 49.84 2.05 -14.74
C ARG A 583 50.75 0.99 -14.07
N CYS A 584 50.63 0.74 -12.77
CA CYS A 584 51.38 -0.34 -12.09
C CYS A 584 50.96 -1.76 -12.55
N LEU A 585 49.67 -1.99 -12.87
CA LEU A 585 49.17 -3.29 -13.39
C LEU A 585 49.77 -3.69 -14.76
N GLN A 586 50.11 -2.70 -15.61
CA GLN A 586 50.73 -2.96 -16.92
C GLN A 586 52.18 -3.46 -16.82
N ARG A 587 52.88 -3.24 -15.69
CA ARG A 587 54.28 -3.69 -15.49
C ARG A 587 54.39 -5.11 -14.95
N GLN A 588 53.43 -5.59 -14.16
CA GLN A 588 53.38 -6.98 -13.70
C GLN A 588 52.99 -7.96 -14.82
N ALA A 589 52.00 -7.61 -15.65
CA ALA A 589 51.58 -8.43 -16.78
C ALA A 589 52.69 -8.64 -17.84
N LYS A 590 53.57 -7.64 -18.05
CA LYS A 590 54.74 -7.76 -18.94
C LYS A 590 55.89 -8.61 -18.37
N ARG A 591 55.90 -8.90 -17.07
CA ARG A 591 56.94 -9.74 -16.42
C ARG A 591 56.56 -11.21 -16.30
N GLN A 592 55.28 -11.56 -16.46
CA GLN A 592 54.78 -12.93 -16.31
C GLN A 592 54.77 -13.75 -17.60
N TRP A 593 55.25 -13.23 -18.74
CA TRP A 593 55.28 -13.98 -20.01
C TRP A 593 56.67 -14.05 -20.64
N ARG A 594 57.49 -14.96 -20.11
CA ARG A 594 58.43 -15.82 -20.85
C ARG A 594 58.57 -17.13 -20.07
N ALA A 595 57.76 -18.12 -20.41
CA ALA A 595 58.06 -19.49 -20.01
C ALA A 595 59.29 -19.96 -20.81
N PRO A 596 60.28 -20.62 -20.19
CA PRO A 596 61.40 -21.21 -20.92
C PRO A 596 60.89 -22.36 -21.83
N PRO A 597 61.52 -22.60 -22.99
CA PRO A 597 61.10 -23.66 -23.89
C PRO A 597 61.31 -25.04 -23.26
N VAL A 598 60.28 -25.90 -23.37
CA VAL A 598 60.32 -27.30 -22.94
C VAL A 598 61.27 -28.09 -23.86
N PRO A 599 62.23 -28.86 -23.31
CA PRO A 599 63.11 -29.70 -24.14
C PRO A 599 62.33 -30.90 -24.71
N ARG A 600 62.55 -31.19 -25.99
CA ARG A 600 62.00 -32.35 -26.69
C ARG A 600 62.67 -33.61 -26.16
N GLY A 601 61.88 -34.55 -25.64
CA GLY A 601 62.35 -35.88 -25.27
C GLY A 601 62.65 -36.71 -26.51
N ASP A 602 63.89 -37.20 -26.59
CA ASP A 602 64.31 -38.19 -27.57
C ASP A 602 63.56 -39.50 -27.35
N SER A 603 62.87 -39.93 -28.40
CA SER A 603 62.39 -41.29 -28.57
C SER A 603 63.37 -41.99 -29.51
N SER A 604 64.21 -42.85 -28.97
CA SER A 604 64.96 -43.85 -29.73
C SER A 604 64.95 -45.17 -28.94
N GLY A 605 64.68 -46.24 -29.68
CA GLY A 605 64.16 -47.49 -29.13
C GLY A 605 65.17 -48.44 -28.50
N ALA A 606 64.61 -49.44 -27.82
CA ALA A 606 64.91 -50.87 -27.95
C ALA A 606 63.74 -51.64 -27.32
#